data_AF-A0AAD9ZM70-F1
#
_entry.id   AF-A0AAD9ZM70-F1
#
_cell.length_a   1.000
_cell.length_b   1.000
_cell.length_c   1.000
_cell.angle_alpha   90.00
_cell.angle_beta   90.00
_cell.angle_gamma   90.00
#
_symmetry.space_group_name_H-M   'P 1'
#
loop_
_entity.id
_entity.type
_entity.pdbx_description
1 polymer ?
#
loop_
_entity_poly.entity_id
_entity_poly.type
_entity_poly.pdbx_seq_one_letter_code
_entity_poly.pdbx_strand_id
1 'polypeptide(L)'
;MKYLKPLNFYKEFFKDFLVKKDSIHGRLLGLDVSDKYVSLAVSDWKNLTAVPLRALDRQEKNLSSMAADLFQSLIPEHNLVGFVVGTDFQLSHLGPPLDEKTQNFIDDLHKTGKVEGLKYTYWDRGITSKNAEFVLKQHVEFLVEILNQPQDMSKTIMEKCQSVSALQGYLDCTNKMVEEDWD
;
A
#
# COMPACT_ATOMS: atom_id res chain seq x y z
N MET A 1 -11.53 9.98 5.38
CA MET A 1 -10.72 9.82 4.15
C MET A 1 -11.56 9.98 2.88
N LYS A 2 -10.95 10.48 1.80
CA LYS A 2 -11.61 10.68 0.49
C LYS A 2 -11.00 9.78 -0.59
N TYR A 3 -11.83 8.99 -1.28
CA TYR A 3 -11.39 8.19 -2.43
C TYR A 3 -11.14 9.07 -3.65
N LEU A 4 -10.07 8.78 -4.38
CA LEU A 4 -9.77 9.32 -5.69
C LEU A 4 -9.40 8.18 -6.64
N LYS A 5 -9.82 8.30 -7.91
CA LYS A 5 -9.31 7.41 -8.96
C LYS A 5 -7.78 7.54 -9.07
N PRO A 6 -7.03 6.49 -9.44
CA PRO A 6 -5.57 6.51 -9.45
C PRO A 6 -4.92 7.69 -10.16
N LEU A 7 -5.44 8.05 -11.34
CA LEU A 7 -4.96 9.20 -12.12
C LEU A 7 -5.26 10.54 -11.44
N ASN A 8 -6.42 10.68 -10.80
CA ASN A 8 -6.78 11.90 -10.08
C ASN A 8 -5.98 12.04 -8.79
N PHE A 9 -5.74 10.92 -8.10
CA PHE A 9 -4.85 10.87 -6.94
C PHE A 9 -3.45 11.34 -7.31
N TYR A 10 -2.90 10.81 -8.41
CA TYR A 10 -1.61 11.23 -8.97
C TYR A 10 -1.59 12.74 -9.25
N LYS A 11 -2.57 13.24 -10.01
CA LYS A 11 -2.69 14.66 -10.34
C LYS A 11 -2.90 15.57 -9.12
N GLU A 12 -3.34 15.06 -7.99
CA GLU A 12 -3.56 15.87 -6.81
C GLU A 12 -2.30 15.98 -5.94
N PHE A 13 -1.48 14.93 -5.88
CA PHE A 13 -0.27 14.91 -5.05
C PHE A 13 1.02 15.19 -5.82
N PHE A 14 1.06 14.88 -7.11
CA PHE A 14 2.27 14.96 -7.94
C PHE A 14 2.18 16.02 -9.04
N LYS A 15 1.05 16.71 -9.20
CA LYS A 15 0.98 17.84 -10.14
C LYS A 15 1.85 19.01 -9.70
N ASP A 16 2.02 19.23 -8.40
CA ASP A 16 2.94 20.24 -7.88
C ASP A 16 4.41 19.81 -8.02
N PHE A 17 4.69 18.51 -8.04
CA PHE A 17 6.01 17.94 -8.35
C PHE A 17 6.45 18.29 -9.78
N LEU A 18 5.52 18.26 -10.75
CA LEU A 18 5.79 18.69 -12.14
C LEU A 18 6.25 20.15 -12.25
N VAL A 19 5.92 20.99 -11.25
CA VAL A 19 6.23 22.42 -11.27
C VAL A 19 7.47 22.76 -10.43
N LYS A 20 7.83 21.96 -9.41
CA LYS A 20 8.91 22.27 -8.45
C LYS A 20 9.78 21.06 -8.11
N LYS A 21 10.85 20.88 -8.90
CA LYS A 21 11.84 19.80 -8.84
C LYS A 21 12.62 19.67 -7.52
N ASP A 22 12.60 20.69 -6.66
CA ASP A 22 13.45 20.78 -5.45
C ASP A 22 12.67 20.82 -4.11
N SER A 23 11.40 20.43 -4.09
CA SER A 23 10.58 20.45 -2.86
C SER A 23 10.68 19.14 -2.06
N ILE A 24 10.47 19.17 -0.74
CA ILE A 24 10.28 17.93 0.05
C ILE A 24 8.94 17.33 -0.37
N HIS A 25 8.97 16.12 -0.92
CA HIS A 25 7.75 15.48 -1.40
C HIS A 25 7.01 14.78 -0.27
N GLY A 26 5.69 14.83 -0.35
CA GLY A 26 4.84 13.96 0.45
C GLY A 26 5.11 12.50 0.12
N ARG A 27 5.22 11.65 1.13
CA ARG A 27 5.36 10.20 0.95
C ARG A 27 4.00 9.53 0.96
N LEU A 28 3.92 8.37 0.32
CA LEU A 28 2.72 7.56 0.26
C LEU A 28 2.87 6.37 1.20
N LEU A 29 1.77 6.00 1.84
CA LEU A 29 1.67 4.76 2.61
C LEU A 29 0.87 3.74 1.82
N GLY A 30 1.48 2.59 1.55
CA GLY A 30 0.86 1.42 0.96
C GLY A 30 0.17 0.57 2.02
N LEU A 31 -1.04 0.11 1.75
CA LEU A 31 -1.78 -0.81 2.62
C LEU A 31 -2.20 -2.03 1.83
N ASP A 32 -2.08 -3.21 2.43
CA ASP A 32 -2.69 -4.43 1.91
C ASP A 32 -3.45 -5.14 3.03
N VAL A 33 -4.70 -5.53 2.77
CA VAL A 33 -5.59 -6.14 3.75
C VAL A 33 -5.81 -7.60 3.39
N SER A 34 -5.20 -8.50 4.14
CA SER A 34 -5.38 -9.95 4.01
C SER A 34 -6.33 -10.49 5.09
N ASP A 35 -6.50 -11.81 5.16
CA ASP A 35 -7.31 -12.45 6.20
C ASP A 35 -6.78 -12.22 7.62
N LYS A 36 -5.46 -12.16 7.75
CA LYS A 36 -4.80 -12.13 9.06
C LYS A 36 -4.15 -10.81 9.36
N TYR A 37 -3.72 -10.07 8.33
CA TYR A 37 -2.90 -8.90 8.53
C TYR A 37 -3.39 -7.70 7.73
N VAL A 38 -3.08 -6.51 8.24
CA VAL A 38 -2.99 -5.29 7.44
C VAL A 38 -1.51 -4.97 7.32
N SER A 39 -0.91 -5.22 6.16
CA SER A 39 0.50 -4.91 5.93
C SER A 39 0.66 -3.49 5.40
N LEU A 40 1.74 -2.84 5.81
CA LEU A 40 2.03 -1.46 5.53
C LEU A 40 3.39 -1.34 4.83
N ALA A 41 3.43 -0.54 3.78
CA ALA A 41 4.65 -0.10 3.12
C ALA A 41 4.68 1.42 3.06
N VAL A 42 5.86 2.01 2.91
CA VAL A 42 6.00 3.47 2.73
C VAL A 42 6.92 3.73 1.54
N SER A 43 6.61 4.74 0.74
CA SER A 43 7.51 5.15 -0.35
C SER A 43 8.77 5.77 0.22
N ASP A 44 9.88 5.79 -0.50
CA ASP A 44 11.05 6.58 -0.13
C ASP A 44 10.80 8.08 -0.35
N TRP A 45 11.76 8.91 0.02
CA TRP A 45 11.63 10.37 -0.07
C TRP A 45 11.55 10.88 -1.51
N LYS A 46 11.96 10.08 -2.49
CA LYS A 46 11.83 10.39 -3.92
C LYS A 46 10.56 9.84 -4.56
N ASN A 47 9.76 9.06 -3.82
CA ASN A 47 8.64 8.29 -4.38
C ASN A 47 9.06 7.38 -5.56
N LEU A 48 10.27 6.82 -5.50
CA LEU A 48 10.80 5.86 -6.47
C LEU A 48 10.68 4.42 -5.98
N THR A 49 10.79 4.19 -4.67
CA THR A 49 10.84 2.84 -4.11
C THR A 49 9.92 2.69 -2.91
N ALA A 50 9.15 1.61 -2.87
CA ALA A 50 8.37 1.20 -1.72
C ALA A 50 9.21 0.33 -0.79
N VAL A 51 9.14 0.60 0.52
CA VAL A 51 9.81 -0.20 1.54
C VAL A 51 8.79 -0.75 2.55
N PRO A 52 8.96 -2.01 3.01
CA PRO A 52 8.06 -2.58 4.00
C PRO A 52 8.21 -1.83 5.33
N LEU A 53 7.08 -1.51 5.97
CA LEU A 53 7.06 -0.78 7.24
C LEU A 53 6.68 -1.71 8.39
N ARG A 54 5.43 -2.14 8.46
CA ARG A 54 4.88 -2.94 9.57
C ARG A 54 3.72 -3.82 9.08
N ALA A 55 3.29 -4.76 9.90
CA ALA A 55 2.05 -5.50 9.69
C ALA A 55 1.25 -5.50 11.00
N LEU A 56 -0.06 -5.29 10.90
CA LEU A 56 -0.99 -5.27 12.03
C LEU A 56 -1.81 -6.56 12.01
N ASP A 57 -1.97 -7.23 13.14
CA ASP A 57 -2.81 -8.43 13.22
C ASP A 57 -4.30 -8.03 13.26
N ARG A 58 -5.09 -8.55 12.32
CA ARG A 58 -6.52 -8.23 12.21
C ARG A 58 -7.37 -8.77 13.35
N GLN A 59 -6.86 -9.75 14.10
CA GLN A 59 -7.53 -10.31 15.26
C GLN A 59 -7.40 -9.42 16.51
N GLU A 60 -6.63 -8.33 16.44
CA GLU A 60 -6.52 -7.37 17.53
C GLU A 60 -7.84 -6.64 17.77
N LYS A 61 -8.18 -6.49 19.05
CA LYS A 61 -9.37 -5.74 19.47
C LYS A 61 -9.18 -4.27 19.10
N ASN A 62 -10.24 -3.68 18.53
CA ASN A 62 -10.24 -2.27 18.10
C ASN A 62 -9.19 -1.95 17.03
N LEU A 63 -8.87 -2.91 16.16
CA LEU A 63 -7.90 -2.76 15.06
C LEU A 63 -8.00 -1.40 14.36
N SER A 64 -9.19 -0.98 13.94
CA SER A 64 -9.38 0.27 13.20
C SER A 64 -9.00 1.51 14.01
N SER A 65 -9.27 1.53 15.32
CA SER A 65 -8.82 2.64 16.18
C SER A 65 -7.30 2.61 16.35
N MET A 66 -6.71 1.44 16.58
CA MET A 66 -5.26 1.31 16.73
C MET A 66 -4.53 1.70 15.45
N ALA A 67 -5.00 1.21 14.30
CA ALA A 67 -4.47 1.56 12.99
C ALA A 67 -4.60 3.06 12.73
N ALA A 68 -5.72 3.68 13.09
CA ALA A 68 -5.89 5.12 12.96
C ALA A 68 -4.93 5.91 13.86
N ASP A 69 -4.68 5.47 15.10
CA ASP A 69 -3.69 6.08 16.00
C ASP A 69 -2.26 5.93 15.46
N LEU A 70 -1.94 4.76 14.91
CA LEU A 70 -0.67 4.53 14.23
C LEU A 70 -0.52 5.43 13.01
N PHE A 71 -1.55 5.55 12.16
CA PHE A 71 -1.47 6.42 10.99
C PHE A 71 -1.29 7.88 11.39
N GLN A 72 -1.94 8.32 12.47
CA GLN A 72 -1.71 9.65 13.04
C GLN A 72 -0.25 9.88 13.47
N SER A 73 0.45 8.88 14.02
CA SER A 73 1.87 9.03 14.33
C SER A 73 2.76 8.98 13.09
N LEU A 74 2.40 8.18 12.08
CA LEU A 74 3.18 8.02 10.85
C LEU A 74 3.07 9.24 9.91
N ILE A 75 1.97 9.99 9.94
CA ILE A 75 1.78 11.18 9.08
C ILE A 75 2.92 12.18 9.26
N PRO A 76 3.22 12.71 10.46
CA PRO A 76 4.35 13.62 10.64
C PRO A 76 5.70 12.91 10.53
N GLU A 77 5.82 11.65 10.97
CA GLU A 77 7.08 10.89 10.93
C GLU A 77 7.59 10.67 9.51
N HIS A 78 6.69 10.44 8.56
CA HIS A 78 7.03 10.14 7.17
C HIS A 78 6.53 11.20 6.19
N ASN A 79 5.99 12.33 6.65
CA ASN A 79 5.38 13.34 5.79
C ASN A 79 4.32 12.70 4.84
N LEU A 80 3.43 11.88 5.38
CA LEU A 80 2.46 11.14 4.57
C LEU A 80 1.39 12.07 4.01
N VAL A 81 1.11 11.94 2.72
CA VAL A 81 0.10 12.75 2.04
C VAL A 81 -1.11 11.95 1.56
N GLY A 82 -0.98 10.63 1.46
CA GLY A 82 -2.11 9.78 1.13
C GLY A 82 -1.76 8.30 1.10
N PHE A 83 -2.78 7.51 0.78
CA PHE A 83 -2.73 6.06 0.85
C PHE A 83 -2.89 5.40 -0.53
N VAL A 84 -2.15 4.32 -0.75
CA VAL A 84 -2.35 3.39 -1.87
C VAL A 84 -2.80 2.06 -1.28
N VAL A 85 -4.04 1.68 -1.53
CA VAL A 85 -4.63 0.45 -0.98
C VAL A 85 -4.58 -0.64 -2.05
N GLY A 86 -3.81 -1.68 -1.78
CA GLY A 86 -3.68 -2.88 -2.59
C GLY A 86 -4.99 -3.67 -2.63
N THR A 87 -5.34 -4.16 -3.80
CA THR A 87 -6.56 -4.96 -4.02
C THR A 87 -6.36 -5.94 -5.17
N ASP A 88 -7.10 -7.06 -5.13
CA ASP A 88 -7.28 -8.01 -6.24
C ASP A 88 -7.94 -7.41 -7.49
N PHE A 89 -8.26 -6.12 -7.47
CA PHE A 89 -8.93 -5.45 -8.56
C PHE A 89 -7.99 -5.34 -9.76
N GLN A 90 -8.18 -6.26 -10.69
CA GLN A 90 -7.65 -6.11 -12.04
C GLN A 90 -8.30 -4.87 -12.66
N LEU A 91 -7.50 -3.87 -13.06
CA LEU A 91 -7.90 -2.59 -13.66
C LEU A 91 -8.78 -2.69 -14.94
N SER A 92 -9.24 -3.89 -15.30
CA SER A 92 -10.28 -4.11 -16.28
C SER A 92 -11.64 -3.61 -15.77
N HIS A 93 -12.42 -3.00 -16.65
CA HIS A 93 -13.75 -2.44 -16.37
C HIS A 93 -14.83 -3.47 -15.91
N LEU A 94 -14.44 -4.73 -15.68
CA LEU A 94 -15.29 -5.89 -15.39
C LEU A 94 -14.80 -6.71 -14.18
N GLY A 95 -13.81 -6.21 -13.42
CA GLY A 95 -13.30 -6.89 -12.22
C GLY A 95 -14.36 -7.05 -11.13
N PRO A 96 -14.18 -8.04 -10.22
CA PRO A 96 -15.07 -8.21 -9.07
C PRO A 96 -15.12 -6.93 -8.22
N PRO A 97 -16.23 -6.70 -7.48
CA PRO A 97 -16.29 -5.61 -6.51
C PRO A 97 -15.09 -5.70 -5.55
N LEU A 98 -14.63 -4.55 -5.07
CA LEU A 98 -13.57 -4.46 -4.07
C LEU A 98 -13.82 -5.49 -2.96
N ASP A 99 -12.78 -6.24 -2.59
CA ASP A 99 -12.87 -7.24 -1.54
C ASP A 99 -13.52 -6.65 -0.28
N GLU A 100 -14.52 -7.36 0.26
CA GLU A 100 -15.36 -6.91 1.36
C GLU A 100 -14.52 -6.55 2.60
N LYS A 101 -13.42 -7.27 2.85
CA LYS A 101 -12.57 -7.04 4.03
C LYS A 101 -11.80 -5.73 3.87
N THR A 102 -11.29 -5.48 2.67
CA THR A 102 -10.64 -4.20 2.35
C THR A 102 -11.63 -3.04 2.49
N GLN A 103 -12.84 -3.19 1.94
CA GLN A 103 -13.88 -2.16 2.04
C GLN A 103 -14.27 -1.89 3.50
N ASN A 104 -14.55 -2.95 4.28
CA ASN A 104 -14.93 -2.84 5.69
C ASN A 104 -13.82 -2.18 6.52
N PHE A 105 -12.54 -2.53 6.29
CA PHE A 105 -11.42 -1.92 6.98
C PHE A 105 -11.30 -0.43 6.69
N ILE A 106 -11.44 -0.02 5.42
CA ILE A 106 -11.39 1.39 5.02
C ILE A 106 -12.58 2.17 5.60
N ASP A 107 -13.77 1.58 5.60
CA ASP A 107 -14.97 2.20 6.18
C ASP A 107 -14.84 2.36 7.69
N ASP A 108 -14.33 1.35 8.39
CA ASP A 108 -14.12 1.42 9.84
C ASP A 108 -13.01 2.42 10.21
N LEU A 109 -11.93 2.49 9.42
CA LEU A 109 -10.92 3.56 9.53
C LEU A 109 -11.54 4.94 9.33
N HIS A 110 -12.39 5.11 8.32
CA HIS A 110 -13.09 6.37 8.05
C HIS A 110 -13.97 6.78 9.24
N LYS A 111 -14.74 5.84 9.82
CA LYS A 111 -15.61 6.07 10.98
C LYS A 111 -14.85 6.53 12.22
N THR A 112 -13.54 6.28 12.33
CA THR A 112 -12.76 6.79 13.47
C THR A 112 -12.64 8.31 13.49
N GLY A 113 -12.81 9.00 12.35
CA GLY A 113 -12.59 10.45 12.20
C GLY A 113 -11.13 10.89 12.31
N LYS A 114 -10.23 10.04 12.83
CA LYS A 114 -8.81 10.37 13.05
C LYS A 114 -8.02 10.51 11.76
N VAL A 115 -8.43 9.86 10.68
CA VAL A 115 -7.78 9.94 9.36
C VAL A 115 -8.55 10.85 8.38
N GLU A 116 -9.31 11.79 8.92
CA GLU A 116 -9.98 12.82 8.13
C GLU A 116 -8.97 13.74 7.42
N GLY A 117 -9.31 14.23 6.23
CA GLY A 117 -8.42 15.02 5.38
C GLY A 117 -7.47 14.21 4.48
N LEU A 118 -7.13 12.97 4.83
CA LEU A 118 -6.32 12.11 3.95
C LEU A 118 -7.13 11.56 2.78
N LYS A 119 -6.42 11.35 1.67
CA LYS A 119 -6.97 10.79 0.44
C LYS A 119 -6.39 9.40 0.22
N TYR A 120 -7.09 8.60 -0.55
CA TYR A 120 -6.60 7.28 -0.92
C TYR A 120 -7.03 6.90 -2.33
N THR A 121 -6.26 6.00 -2.93
CA THR A 121 -6.60 5.31 -4.17
C THR A 121 -6.49 3.81 -3.97
N TYR A 122 -7.18 3.06 -4.83
CA TYR A 122 -6.96 1.63 -4.98
C TYR A 122 -5.90 1.36 -6.04
N TRP A 123 -5.14 0.29 -5.87
CA TRP A 123 -4.19 -0.18 -6.86
C TRP A 123 -4.11 -1.70 -6.88
N ASP A 124 -3.86 -2.25 -8.06
CA ASP A 124 -3.66 -3.68 -8.23
C ASP A 124 -2.35 -4.11 -7.56
N ARG A 125 -2.34 -5.23 -6.84
CA ARG A 125 -1.15 -5.70 -6.09
C ARG A 125 0.03 -6.04 -6.98
N GLY A 126 -0.16 -6.17 -8.29
CA GLY A 126 0.92 -6.29 -9.27
C GLY A 126 1.62 -7.66 -9.28
N ILE A 127 1.64 -8.40 -8.16
CA ILE A 127 1.95 -9.85 -8.12
C ILE A 127 0.73 -10.63 -8.61
N THR A 128 0.27 -10.36 -9.83
CA THR A 128 -1.01 -10.88 -10.33
C THR A 128 -0.89 -12.25 -10.99
N SER A 129 0.33 -12.66 -11.37
CA SER A 129 0.53 -14.03 -11.82
C SER A 129 0.61 -14.94 -10.61
N LYS A 130 -0.33 -15.88 -10.51
CA LYS A 130 -0.27 -17.00 -9.56
C LYS A 130 1.09 -17.71 -9.59
N ASN A 131 1.79 -17.70 -10.73
CA ASN A 131 3.13 -18.26 -10.86
C ASN A 131 4.18 -17.41 -10.13
N ALA A 132 4.12 -16.08 -10.22
CA ALA A 132 5.06 -15.20 -9.53
C ALA A 132 4.87 -15.29 -8.01
N GLU A 133 3.61 -15.30 -7.55
CA GLU A 133 3.30 -15.51 -6.13
C GLU A 133 3.77 -16.89 -5.64
N PHE A 134 3.51 -17.95 -6.43
CA PHE A 134 3.96 -19.30 -6.11
C PHE A 134 5.49 -19.38 -6.00
N VAL A 135 6.23 -18.85 -6.98
CA VAL A 135 7.70 -18.85 -6.98
C VAL A 135 8.25 -18.08 -5.78
N LEU A 136 7.70 -16.89 -5.49
CA LEU A 136 8.11 -16.11 -4.32
C LEU A 136 7.87 -16.89 -3.03
N LYS A 137 6.68 -17.49 -2.88
CA LYS A 137 6.34 -18.32 -1.72
C LYS A 137 7.30 -19.49 -1.56
N GLN A 138 7.60 -20.22 -2.64
CA GLN A 138 8.55 -21.35 -2.59
C GLN A 138 9.95 -20.90 -2.16
N HIS A 139 10.46 -19.78 -2.70
CA HIS A 139 11.74 -19.24 -2.26
C HIS A 139 11.75 -18.82 -0.80
N VAL A 140 10.70 -18.17 -0.32
CA VAL A 140 10.59 -17.76 1.09
C VAL A 140 10.50 -18.98 2.01
N GLU A 141 9.70 -19.98 1.67
CA GLU A 141 9.59 -21.24 2.43
C GLU A 141 10.95 -21.95 2.52
N PHE A 142 11.66 -22.07 1.39
CA PHE A 142 12.99 -22.66 1.33
C PHE A 142 14.02 -21.90 2.19
N LEU A 143 14.03 -20.57 2.14
CA LEU A 143 14.92 -19.74 2.95
C LEU A 143 14.63 -19.88 4.45
N VAL A 144 13.35 -19.88 4.84
CA VAL A 144 12.93 -20.07 6.23
C VAL A 144 13.36 -21.44 6.74
N GLU A 145 13.24 -22.49 5.93
CA GLU A 145 13.70 -23.84 6.27
C GLU A 145 15.23 -23.91 6.44
N ILE A 146 16.00 -23.41 5.47
CA ILE A 146 17.47 -23.41 5.53
C ILE A 146 17.99 -22.64 6.75
N LEU A 147 17.38 -21.51 7.05
CA LEU A 147 17.81 -20.63 8.15
C LEU A 147 17.26 -21.08 9.51
N ASN A 148 16.60 -22.25 9.58
CA ASN A 148 15.91 -22.77 10.78
C ASN A 148 15.01 -21.72 11.44
N GLN A 149 14.31 -20.94 10.63
CA GLN A 149 13.41 -19.90 11.12
C GLN A 149 12.00 -20.45 11.40
N PRO A 150 11.22 -19.79 12.26
CA PRO A 150 9.82 -20.12 12.49
C PRO A 150 8.99 -20.11 11.20
N GLN A 151 8.17 -21.14 10.99
CA GLN A 151 7.38 -21.32 9.76
C GLN A 151 6.36 -20.20 9.51
N ASP A 152 5.87 -19.55 10.57
CA ASP A 152 5.01 -18.38 10.49
C ASP A 152 5.71 -17.15 9.89
N MET A 153 7.04 -17.06 9.96
CA MET A 153 7.82 -15.99 9.34
C MET A 153 7.60 -15.94 7.83
N SER A 154 7.47 -17.09 7.15
CA SER A 154 7.23 -17.14 5.71
C SER A 154 5.96 -16.37 5.33
N LYS A 155 4.88 -16.54 6.11
CA LYS A 155 3.61 -15.84 5.94
C LYS A 155 3.81 -14.35 6.20
N THR A 156 4.45 -13.98 7.29
CA THR A 156 4.72 -12.56 7.58
C THR A 156 5.54 -11.86 6.49
N ILE A 157 6.52 -12.55 5.91
CA ILE A 157 7.31 -12.04 4.78
C ILE A 157 6.41 -11.84 3.56
N MET A 158 5.61 -12.85 3.19
CA MET A 158 4.68 -12.76 2.06
C MET A 158 3.69 -11.59 2.20
N GLU A 159 3.13 -11.41 3.39
CA GLU A 159 2.19 -10.32 3.69
C GLU A 159 2.84 -8.95 3.51
N LYS A 160 4.08 -8.77 3.98
CA LYS A 160 4.85 -7.53 3.78
C LYS A 160 5.14 -7.27 2.30
N CYS A 161 5.37 -8.31 1.51
CA CYS A 161 5.59 -8.16 0.07
C CYS A 161 4.35 -7.61 -0.64
N GLN A 162 3.13 -7.97 -0.23
CA GLN A 162 1.89 -7.52 -0.89
C GLN A 162 1.70 -6.00 -0.83
N SER A 163 1.85 -5.37 0.34
CA SER A 163 1.75 -3.91 0.46
C SER A 163 2.87 -3.18 -0.27
N VAL A 164 4.08 -3.75 -0.28
CA VAL A 164 5.20 -3.22 -1.06
C VAL A 164 4.88 -3.29 -2.55
N SER A 165 4.36 -4.41 -3.06
CA SER A 165 4.08 -4.58 -4.48
C SER A 165 2.94 -3.68 -4.97
N ALA A 166 1.88 -3.52 -4.19
CA ALA A 166 0.82 -2.57 -4.53
C ALA A 166 1.36 -1.14 -4.61
N LEU A 167 2.12 -0.70 -3.61
CA LEU A 167 2.68 0.65 -3.59
C LEU A 167 3.71 0.84 -4.71
N GLN A 168 4.64 -0.10 -4.89
CA GLN A 168 5.67 -0.03 -5.92
C GLN A 168 5.03 0.02 -7.32
N GLY A 169 4.03 -0.81 -7.59
CA GLY A 169 3.33 -0.80 -8.87
C GLY A 169 2.67 0.55 -9.16
N TYR A 170 2.15 1.23 -8.14
CA TYR A 170 1.60 2.57 -8.29
C TYR A 170 2.71 3.58 -8.60
N LEU A 171 3.79 3.58 -7.82
CA LEU A 171 4.94 4.46 -8.00
C LEU A 171 5.54 4.32 -9.39
N ASP A 172 5.81 3.10 -9.85
CA ASP A 172 6.38 2.80 -11.16
C ASP A 172 5.49 3.34 -12.30
N CYS A 173 4.17 3.18 -12.19
CA CYS A 173 3.24 3.68 -13.17
C CYS A 173 3.22 5.22 -13.19
N THR A 174 3.19 5.85 -12.02
CA THR A 174 3.20 7.32 -11.92
C THR A 174 4.52 7.92 -12.39
N ASN A 175 5.66 7.29 -12.11
CA ASN A 175 6.97 7.76 -12.54
C ASN A 175 7.12 7.69 -14.06
N LYS A 176 6.58 6.64 -14.71
CA LYS A 176 6.51 6.58 -16.19
C LYS A 176 5.65 7.71 -16.77
N MET A 177 4.50 8.00 -16.15
CA MET A 177 3.64 9.11 -16.58
C MET A 177 4.34 10.47 -16.45
N VAL A 178 5.13 10.65 -15.38
CA VAL A 178 6.00 11.84 -15.26
C VAL A 178 7.00 11.87 -16.41
N GLU A 179 7.73 10.79 -16.70
CA GLU A 179 8.72 10.80 -17.78
C GLU A 179 8.10 11.15 -19.15
N GLU A 180 6.93 10.58 -19.46
CA GLU A 180 6.21 10.83 -20.72
C GLU A 180 5.60 12.24 -20.83
N ASP A 181 5.20 12.88 -19.72
CA ASP A 181 4.68 14.26 -19.72
C ASP A 181 5.80 15.32 -19.98
N TRP A 182 7.08 14.93 -19.95
CA TRP A 182 8.24 15.83 -20.11
C TRP A 182 8.94 15.73 -21.49
N ASP A 183 8.58 14.75 -22.32
CA ASP A 183 9.03 14.59 -23.72
C ASP A 183 8.04 15.25 -24.72
#